data_AF-A0A176S7S0-F1
#
_entry.id   AF-A0A176S7S0-F1
#
_cell.length_a   1.000
_cell.length_b   1.000
_cell.length_c   1.000
_cell.angle_alpha   90.00
_cell.angle_beta   90.00
_cell.angle_gamma   90.00
#
_symmetry.space_group_name_H-M   'P 1'
#
loop_
_entity.id
_entity.type
_entity.pdbx_description
1 polymer ?
#
loop_
_entity_poly.entity_id
_entity_poly.type
_entity_poly.pdbx_seq_one_letter_code
_entity_poly.pdbx_strand_id
1 'polypeptide(L)' 'MQQGLPVHEYAPTQIKKAVVGNGHADKVQVQHMIKVLLSLSNTPQEDAADALAVALCHTHHA' A
#
# COMPACT_ATOMS: atom_id res chain seq x y z
N MET A 1 -1.70 2.78 21.74
CA MET A 1 -2.67 3.50 20.90
C MET A 1 -3.02 4.82 21.58
N GLN A 2 -2.17 5.85 21.43
CA GLN A 2 -2.10 6.96 22.39
C GLN A 2 -2.37 8.37 21.80
N GLN A 3 -2.80 8.48 20.55
CA GLN A 3 -2.98 9.78 19.86
C GLN A 3 -4.43 10.10 19.44
N GLY A 4 -5.41 9.26 19.82
CA GLY A 4 -6.83 9.50 19.50
C GLY A 4 -7.18 9.47 18.01
N LEU A 5 -6.27 9.02 17.14
CA LEU A 5 -6.50 8.92 15.70
C LEU A 5 -7.39 7.70 15.38
N PRO A 6 -8.30 7.83 14.40
CA PRO A 6 -9.09 6.69 13.94
C PRO A 6 -8.17 5.61 13.35
N VAL A 7 -8.45 4.36 13.70
CA VAL A 7 -7.69 3.20 13.24
C VAL A 7 -8.53 2.47 12.21
N HIS A 8 -7.93 2.18 11.06
CA HIS A 8 -8.55 1.43 9.98
C HIS A 8 -7.71 0.20 9.66
N GLU A 9 -8.38 -0.92 9.43
CA GLU A 9 -7.74 -2.18 9.05
C GLU A 9 -8.16 -2.58 7.64
N TYR A 10 -7.20 -3.10 6.87
CA TYR A 10 -7.41 -3.52 5.49
C TYR A 10 -6.87 -4.93 5.28
N ALA A 11 -7.65 -5.78 4.61
CA ALA A 11 -7.17 -7.09 4.22
C ALA A 11 -6.04 -6.98 3.18
N PRO A 12 -5.07 -7.90 3.15
CA PRO A 12 -3.97 -7.87 2.17
C PRO A 12 -4.45 -7.84 0.72
N THR A 13 -5.56 -8.51 0.42
CA THR A 13 -6.17 -8.53 -0.92
C THR A 13 -6.77 -7.19 -1.31
N GLN A 14 -7.29 -6.41 -0.35
CA GLN A 14 -7.78 -5.04 -0.59
C GLN A 14 -6.62 -4.12 -0.92
N ILE A 15 -5.52 -4.20 -0.17
CA ILE A 15 -4.30 -3.41 -0.41
C ILE A 15 -3.75 -3.70 -1.81
N LYS A 16 -3.56 -4.98 -2.14
CA LYS A 16 -3.08 -5.41 -3.46
C LYS A 16 -4.00 -4.96 -4.59
N LYS A 17 -5.32 -5.04 -4.40
CA LYS A 17 -6.30 -4.56 -5.38
C LYS A 17 -6.26 -3.03 -5.53
N ALA A 18 -6.08 -2.29 -4.44
CA ALA A 18 -6.02 -0.83 -4.48
C ALA A 18 -4.76 -0.31 -5.20
N VAL A 19 -3.64 -1.02 -5.10
CA VAL A 19 -2.35 -0.61 -5.67
C VAL A 19 -2.13 -1.16 -7.08
N VAL A 20 -2.45 -2.44 -7.32
CA VAL A 20 -2.13 -3.17 -8.56
C VAL A 20 -3.38 -3.47 -9.40
N GLY A 21 -4.59 -3.23 -8.87
CA GLY A 21 -5.86 -3.60 -9.52
C GLY A 21 -6.23 -5.09 -9.37
N ASN A 22 -5.35 -5.92 -8.82
CA ASN A 22 -5.56 -7.35 -8.61
C ASN A 22 -5.22 -7.76 -7.16
N GLY A 23 -6.18 -8.36 -6.46
CA GLY A 23 -6.01 -8.81 -5.08
C GLY A 23 -5.02 -9.97 -4.90
N HIS A 24 -4.68 -10.69 -5.97
CA HIS A 24 -3.71 -11.78 -5.97
C HIS A 24 -2.33 -11.36 -6.48
N ALA A 25 -2.07 -10.06 -6.63
CA ALA A 25 -0.77 -9.58 -7.07
C ALA A 25 0.38 -10.01 -6.13
N ASP A 26 1.56 -10.22 -6.71
CA ASP A 26 2.77 -10.54 -5.95
C ASP A 26 3.33 -9.30 -5.25
N LYS A 27 4.10 -9.53 -4.17
CA LYS A 27 4.73 -8.43 -3.40
C LYS A 27 5.62 -7.53 -4.27
N VAL A 28 6.35 -8.12 -5.21
CA VAL A 28 7.20 -7.39 -6.16
C VAL A 28 6.38 -6.46 -7.06
N GLN A 29 5.18 -6.89 -7.47
CA GLN A 29 4.29 -6.05 -8.28
C GLN A 29 3.76 -4.86 -7.46
N VAL A 30 3.38 -5.09 -6.20
CA VAL A 30 2.99 -4.01 -5.28
C VAL A 30 4.14 -3.02 -5.14
N GLN A 31 5.35 -3.49 -4.81
CA GLN A 31 6.53 -2.65 -4.62
C GLN A 31 6.90 -1.83 -5.86
N HIS A 32 6.81 -2.43 -7.05
CA HIS A 32 7.00 -1.72 -8.32
C HIS A 32 5.93 -0.65 -8.53
N MET A 33 4.66 -0.98 -8.29
CA MET A 33 3.56 -0.03 -8.42
C MET A 33 3.67 1.12 -7.43
N ILE A 34 4.11 0.90 -6.19
CA ILE A 34 4.37 1.97 -5.22
C ILE A 34 5.40 2.96 -5.77
N LYS A 35 6.50 2.46 -6.35
CA LYS A 35 7.50 3.32 -7.00
C LYS A 35 6.88 4.16 -8.11
N VAL A 36 6.07 3.57 -8.96
CA VAL A 36 5.42 4.24 -10.10
C VAL A 36 4.40 5.28 -9.62
N LEU A 37 3.46 4.89 -8.76
CA LEU A 37 2.37 5.72 -8.27
C LEU A 37 2.86 6.94 -7.48
N LEU A 38 3.93 6.77 -6.70
CA LEU A 38 4.51 7.84 -5.89
C LEU A 38 5.71 8.53 -6.57
N SER A 39 6.00 8.19 -7.84
CA SER A 39 7.13 8.75 -8.60
C SER A 39 8.47 8.69 -7.84
N LEU A 40 8.74 7.57 -7.15
CA LEU A 40 9.97 7.41 -6.36
C LEU A 40 11.18 7.16 -7.27
N SER A 41 12.32 7.76 -6.93
CA SER A 41 13.57 7.58 -7.68
C SER A 41 14.06 6.13 -7.66
N ASN A 42 13.94 5.46 -6.51
CA ASN A 42 14.37 4.09 -6.29
C ASN A 42 13.23 3.20 -5.81
N THR A 43 13.40 1.89 -5.97
CA THR A 43 12.47 0.92 -5.41
C THR A 43 12.60 0.96 -3.88
N PRO A 44 11.52 1.23 -3.13
CA PRO A 44 11.58 1.27 -1.67
C PRO A 44 11.89 -0.13 -1.11
N GLN A 45 12.43 -0.22 0.11
CA GLN A 45 12.53 -1.49 0.84
C GLN A 45 11.13 -2.13 1.01
N GLU A 46 11.06 -3.45 1.15
CA GLU A 46 9.80 -4.19 1.28
C GLU A 46 8.88 -3.62 2.38
N ASP A 47 9.39 -3.43 3.60
CA ASP A 47 8.59 -2.89 4.72
C ASP A 47 8.06 -1.47 4.45
N ALA A 48 8.88 -0.65 3.79
CA ALA A 48 8.49 0.71 3.41
C ALA A 48 7.43 0.69 2.31
N ALA A 49 7.55 -0.21 1.34
CA ALA A 49 6.56 -0.41 0.28
C ALA A 49 5.21 -0.85 0.86
N ASP A 50 5.22 -1.78 1.81
CA ASP A 50 4.00 -2.28 2.47
C ASP A 50 3.31 -1.17 3.27
N ALA A 51 4.07 -0.35 4.02
CA ALA A 51 3.50 0.80 4.74
C ALA A 51 2.86 1.83 3.78
N LEU A 52 3.54 2.15 2.66
CA LEU A 52 3.01 3.05 1.64
C LEU A 52 1.77 2.46 0.95
N ALA A 53 1.74 1.14 0.73
CA ALA A 53 0.60 0.46 0.15
C ALA A 53 -0.63 0.51 1.06
N VAL A 54 -0.46 0.34 2.37
CA VAL A 54 -1.55 0.51 3.35
C VAL A 54 -2.07 1.95 3.32
N ALA A 55 -1.19 2.95 3.27
CA ALA A 55 -1.58 4.36 3.21
C ALA A 55 -2.38 4.66 1.93
N LEU A 56 -1.94 4.20 0.76
CA LEU A 56 -2.68 4.36 -0.51
C LEU A 56 -4.01 3.60 -0.50
N CYS A 57 -4.05 2.41 0.10
CA CYS A 57 -5.29 1.68 0.27
C CYS A 57 -6.29 2.49 1.12
N HIS A 58 -5.81 3.14 2.18
CA HIS A 58 -6.63 4.01 3.02
C HIS A 58 -7.19 5.20 2.23
N THR A 59 -6.38 5.89 1.42
CA THR A 59 -6.85 7.04 0.63
C THR A 59 -7.92 6.68 -0.40
N HIS A 60 -8.00 5.43 -0.85
CA HIS A 60 -9.03 4.97 -1.78
C HIS A 60 -10.32 4.48 -1.09
N HIS A 61 -10.31 4.28 0.23
CA HIS A 61 -11.44 3.72 0.99
C HIS A 61 -11.93 4.61 2.15
N ALA A 62 -11.24 5.72 2.46
CA ALA A 62 -11.60 6.68 3.49
C ALA A 62 -12.61 7.72 2.99
#